data_AF-A0A630VB46-F1
#
_entry.id   AF-A0A630VB46-F1
#
_cell.length_a   1.000
_cell.length_b   1.000
_cell.length_c   1.000
_cell.angle_alpha   90.00
_cell.angle_beta   90.00
_cell.angle_gamma   90.00
#
_symmetry.space_group_name_H-M   'P 1'
#
loop_
_entity.id
_entity.type
_entity.pdbx_description
1 polymer ?
#
loop_
_entity_poly.entity_id
_entity_poly.type
_entity_poly.pdbx_seq_one_letter_code
_entity_poly.pdbx_strand_id
1 'polypeptide(L)'
;MAARHHAFILAGTGSGCGKTTVTLGLLRLLQKRALRVQPFKVGPDYLDTGWHTAICGVASRNLDSFMLPPPVLNALFCEQMRQADIAVIEGVMGLYDGYGVDPNYCSTAAMA
;
A
#
# COMPACT_ATOMS: atom_id res chain seq x y z
N MET A 1 -2.94 26.46 -4.43
CA MET A 1 -3.83 25.35 -4.82
C MET A 1 -3.36 24.12 -4.05
N ALA A 2 -4.19 23.51 -3.19
CA ALA A 2 -3.75 22.33 -2.46
C ALA A 2 -3.40 21.22 -3.47
N ALA A 3 -2.22 20.60 -3.31
CA ALA A 3 -1.82 19.49 -4.17
C ALA A 3 -2.87 18.38 -4.07
N ARG A 4 -3.37 17.92 -5.22
CA ARG A 4 -4.36 16.85 -5.27
C ARG A 4 -3.62 15.52 -5.14
N HIS A 5 -3.70 14.90 -3.97
CA HIS A 5 -3.13 13.58 -3.73
C HIS A 5 -4.05 12.51 -4.29
N HIS A 6 -3.48 11.53 -4.99
CA HIS A 6 -4.20 10.35 -5.46
C HIS A 6 -3.78 9.12 -4.64
N ALA A 7 -4.69 8.18 -4.44
CA ALA A 7 -4.39 6.93 -3.76
C ALA A 7 -5.27 5.82 -4.32
N PHE A 8 -4.72 4.62 -4.44
CA PHE A 8 -5.49 3.42 -4.75
C PHE A 8 -4.82 2.18 -4.16
N ILE A 9 -5.64 1.16 -3.90
CA ILE A 9 -5.23 -0.14 -3.38
C ILE A 9 -5.35 -1.19 -4.48
N LEU A 10 -4.32 -2.02 -4.62
CA LEU A 10 -4.35 -3.24 -5.42
C LEU A 10 -4.65 -4.45 -4.54
N ALA A 11 -5.88 -4.93 -4.63
CA ALA A 11 -6.28 -6.18 -4.00
C ALA A 11 -6.22 -7.36 -4.99
N GLY A 12 -6.39 -8.57 -4.49
CA GLY A 12 -6.45 -9.78 -5.31
C GLY A 12 -7.37 -10.83 -4.69
N THR A 13 -7.56 -11.95 -5.37
CA THR A 13 -8.42 -13.05 -4.91
C THR A 13 -7.74 -13.96 -3.89
N GLY A 14 -6.43 -13.84 -3.72
CA GLY A 14 -5.64 -14.65 -2.79
C GLY A 14 -4.13 -14.42 -2.94
N SER A 15 -3.34 -15.18 -2.20
CA SER A 15 -1.88 -15.24 -2.39
C SER A 15 -1.51 -15.86 -3.74
N GLY A 16 -0.42 -15.40 -4.36
CA GLY A 16 0.06 -15.94 -5.63
C GLY A 16 -0.71 -15.52 -6.89
N CYS A 17 -1.77 -14.70 -6.80
CA CYS A 17 -2.50 -14.22 -7.99
C CYS A 17 -1.78 -13.12 -8.80
N GLY A 18 -0.56 -12.74 -8.41
CA GLY A 18 0.27 -11.79 -9.15
C GLY A 18 0.16 -10.32 -8.74
N LYS A 19 -0.46 -10.00 -7.58
CA LYS A 19 -0.56 -8.63 -7.04
C LYS A 19 0.78 -7.89 -7.09
N THR A 20 1.82 -8.48 -6.52
CA THR A 20 3.16 -7.91 -6.44
C THR A 20 3.73 -7.57 -7.80
N THR A 21 3.63 -8.49 -8.77
CA THR A 21 4.08 -8.23 -10.15
C THR A 21 3.37 -7.03 -10.76
N VAL A 22 2.05 -6.93 -10.58
CA VAL A 22 1.26 -5.80 -11.09
C VAL A 22 1.61 -4.51 -10.34
N THR A 23 1.74 -4.54 -9.02
CA THR A 23 2.15 -3.40 -8.19
C THR A 23 3.49 -2.85 -8.68
N LEU A 24 4.52 -3.69 -8.79
CA LEU A 24 5.86 -3.30 -9.23
C LEU A 24 5.84 -2.66 -10.63
N GLY A 25 5.04 -3.22 -11.55
CA GLY A 25 4.81 -2.64 -12.86
C GLY A 25 4.18 -1.24 -12.82
N LEU A 26 3.16 -1.04 -11.98
CA LEU A 26 2.50 0.25 -11.82
C LEU A 26 3.40 1.28 -11.12
N LEU A 27 4.12 0.89 -10.07
CA LEU A 27 5.12 1.74 -9.41
C LEU A 27 6.12 2.27 -10.44
N ARG A 28 6.69 1.38 -11.25
CA ARG A 28 7.66 1.76 -12.28
C ARG A 28 7.03 2.62 -13.38
N LEU A 29 5.80 2.32 -13.80
CA LEU A 29 5.09 3.11 -14.81
C LEU A 29 4.81 4.54 -14.33
N LEU A 30 4.34 4.69 -13.10
CA LEU A 30 3.99 6.00 -12.54
C LEU A 30 5.24 6.86 -12.31
N GLN A 31 6.35 6.27 -11.85
CA GLN A 31 7.65 6.97 -11.82
C GLN A 31 8.10 7.43 -13.20
N LYS A 32 7.96 6.58 -14.24
CA LYS A 32 8.28 6.97 -15.63
C LYS A 32 7.42 8.13 -16.15
N ARG A 33 6.25 8.35 -15.54
CA ARG A 33 5.38 9.52 -15.80
C ARG A 33 5.73 10.72 -14.91
N ALA A 34 6.89 10.70 -14.25
CA ALA A 34 7.41 11.77 -13.40
C ALA A 34 6.52 12.10 -12.18
N LEU A 35 5.72 11.13 -11.71
CA LEU A 35 4.98 11.26 -10.46
C LEU A 35 5.86 10.85 -9.28
N ARG A 36 5.76 11.58 -8.16
CA ARG A 36 6.33 11.17 -6.87
C ARG A 36 5.45 10.08 -6.27
N VAL A 37 5.86 8.83 -6.44
CA VAL A 37 5.09 7.67 -5.98
C VAL A 37 5.51 7.30 -4.55
N GLN A 38 4.56 7.19 -3.63
CA GLN A 38 4.78 6.59 -2.32
C GLN A 38 4.18 5.16 -2.31
N PRO A 39 5.02 4.12 -2.26
CA PRO A 39 4.53 2.75 -2.16
C PRO A 39 4.14 2.41 -0.73
N PHE A 40 3.07 1.63 -0.59
CA PHE A 40 2.64 1.04 0.68
C PHE A 40 2.32 -0.44 0.51
N LYS A 41 2.28 -1.15 1.63
CA LYS A 41 1.87 -2.55 1.70
C LYS A 41 0.91 -2.72 2.89
N VAL A 42 -0.23 -3.36 2.69
CA VAL A 42 -1.14 -3.72 3.78
C VAL A 42 -0.51 -4.87 4.59
N GLY A 43 -0.65 -4.77 5.91
CA GLY A 43 -0.15 -5.75 6.87
C GLY A 43 1.37 -5.69 7.12
N PRO A 44 1.88 -6.53 8.02
CA PRO A 44 3.30 -6.59 8.33
C PRO A 44 4.07 -7.37 7.25
N ASP A 45 4.72 -6.66 6.32
CA ASP A 45 5.53 -7.28 5.27
C ASP A 45 6.90 -6.63 5.13
N TYR A 46 7.93 -7.43 4.88
CA TYR A 46 9.31 -6.97 4.66
C TYR A 46 9.88 -7.33 3.28
N LEU A 47 9.30 -8.29 2.56
CA LEU A 47 9.76 -8.69 1.23
C LEU A 47 9.22 -7.71 0.18
N ASP A 48 7.90 -7.54 0.13
CA ASP A 48 7.23 -6.68 -0.84
C ASP A 48 7.64 -5.23 -0.65
N THR A 49 7.74 -4.78 0.61
CA THR A 49 8.25 -3.43 0.92
C THR A 49 9.70 -3.23 0.47
N GLY A 50 10.53 -4.28 0.52
CA GLY A 50 11.87 -4.27 -0.05
C GLY A 50 11.86 -4.06 -1.57
N TRP A 51 11.04 -4.81 -2.30
CA TRP A 51 10.90 -4.67 -3.75
C TRP A 51 10.35 -3.31 -4.17
N HIS A 52 9.32 -2.84 -3.48
CA HIS A 52 8.75 -1.51 -3.67
C HIS A 52 9.80 -0.42 -3.49
N THR A 53 10.59 -0.51 -2.43
CA THR A 53 11.64 0.46 -2.10
C THR A 53 12.73 0.45 -3.17
N ALA A 54 13.15 -0.74 -3.62
CA ALA A 54 14.16 -0.87 -4.67
C ALA A 54 13.71 -0.23 -6.00
N ILE A 55 12.43 -0.34 -6.37
CA ILE A 55 11.89 0.31 -7.57
C ILE A 55 11.71 1.81 -7.36
N CYS A 56 11.12 2.21 -6.23
CA CYS A 56 10.68 3.58 -6.02
C CYS A 56 11.80 4.53 -5.60
N GLY A 57 12.90 4.01 -5.04
CA GLY A 57 13.97 4.80 -4.45
C GLY A 57 13.56 5.51 -3.15
N VAL A 58 12.36 5.22 -2.63
CA VAL A 58 11.82 5.73 -1.37
C VAL A 58 11.28 4.56 -0.56
N ALA A 59 11.35 4.65 0.77
CA ALA A 59 10.92 3.57 1.65
C ALA A 59 9.43 3.27 1.48
N SER A 60 9.10 2.01 1.21
CA SER A 60 7.72 1.52 1.31
C SER A 60 7.33 1.32 2.77
N ARG A 61 6.12 1.73 3.12
CA ARG A 61 5.61 1.66 4.51
C ARG A 61 4.49 0.65 4.61
N ASN A 62 4.48 -0.08 5.72
CA ASN A 62 3.37 -0.95 6.06
C ASN A 62 2.19 -0.13 6.59
N LEU A 63 1.00 -0.48 6.13
CA LEU A 63 -0.28 -0.07 6.70
C LEU A 63 -0.82 -1.27 7.47
N ASP A 64 -0.40 -1.38 8.72
CA ASP A 64 -0.66 -2.54 9.58
C ASP A 64 -1.63 -2.19 10.70
N SER A 65 -2.89 -2.56 10.51
CA SER A 65 -3.96 -2.35 11.51
C SER A 65 -3.94 -3.35 12.66
N PHE A 66 -3.10 -4.39 12.59
CA PHE A 66 -2.89 -5.28 13.72
C PHE A 66 -2.00 -4.61 14.78
N MET A 67 -0.95 -3.92 14.34
CA MET A 67 0.00 -3.25 15.24
C MET A 67 -0.43 -1.83 15.63
N LEU A 68 -1.11 -1.11 14.75
CA LEU A 68 -1.41 0.32 14.94
C LEU A 68 -2.91 0.61 14.81
N PRO A 69 -3.48 1.47 15.68
CA PRO A 69 -4.87 1.86 15.57
C PRO A 69 -5.10 2.79 14.36
N PRO A 70 -6.32 2.83 13.78
CA PRO A 70 -6.62 3.61 12.57
C PRO A 70 -6.20 5.09 12.62
N PRO A 71 -6.37 5.83 13.73
CA PRO A 71 -5.91 7.23 13.79
C PRO A 71 -4.40 7.40 13.57
N VAL A 72 -3.60 6.46 14.08
CA VAL A 72 -2.13 6.48 13.92
C VAL A 72 -1.74 6.11 12.49
N LEU A 73 -2.39 5.09 11.91
CA LEU A 73 -2.18 4.73 10.51
C LEU A 73 -2.50 5.89 9.57
N ASN A 74 -3.65 6.56 9.77
CA ASN A 74 -4.06 7.70 8.97
C ASN A 74 -3.06 8.87 9.10
N ALA A 75 -2.56 9.14 10.30
CA ALA A 75 -1.56 10.19 10.51
C ALA A 75 -0.26 9.88 9.75
N LEU A 76 0.27 8.66 9.88
CA LEU A 76 1.49 8.22 9.19
C LEU A 76 1.32 8.19 7.67
N PHE A 77 0.18 7.73 7.17
CA PHE A 77 -0.15 7.77 5.75
C PHE A 77 -0.14 9.21 5.22
N CYS A 78 -0.86 10.11 5.90
CA CYS A 78 -0.92 11.53 5.52
C CYS A 78 0.46 12.20 5.57
N GLU A 79 1.30 11.87 6.56
CA GLU A 79 2.66 12.38 6.67
C GLU A 79 3.49 12.01 5.44
N GLN A 80 3.51 10.73 5.05
CA GLN A 80 4.21 10.26 3.87
C GLN A 80 3.67 10.89 2.59
N MET A 81 2.36 11.10 2.51
CA MET A 81 1.73 11.70 1.34
C MET A 81 2.09 13.17 1.12
N ARG A 82 2.54 13.92 2.14
CA ARG A 82 2.96 15.33 1.97
C ARG A 82 4.02 15.55 0.90
N GLN A 83 4.81 14.52 0.60
CA GLN A 83 5.90 14.57 -0.38
C GLN A 83 5.60 13.78 -1.67
N ALA A 84 4.42 13.17 -1.77
CA ALA A 84 4.03 12.29 -2.87
C ALA A 84 2.89 12.90 -3.69
N ASP A 85 2.79 12.52 -4.96
CA ASP A 85 1.65 12.84 -5.82
C ASP A 85 0.62 11.70 -5.79
N ILE A 86 1.10 10.45 -5.62
CA ILE A 86 0.26 9.26 -5.65
C ILE A 86 0.74 8.17 -4.68
N ALA A 87 -0.20 7.60 -3.93
CA ALA A 87 -0.02 6.36 -3.18
C ALA A 87 -0.39 5.16 -4.05
N VAL A 88 0.47 4.15 -4.05
CA VAL A 88 0.15 2.82 -4.60
C VAL A 88 0.27 1.84 -3.44
N ILE A 89 -0.85 1.26 -3.05
CA ILE A 89 -0.94 0.41 -1.86
C ILE A 89 -1.17 -1.02 -2.34
N GLU A 90 -0.25 -1.94 -2.05
CA GLU A 90 -0.45 -3.35 -2.29
C GLU A 90 -1.23 -4.00 -1.15
N GLY A 91 -2.28 -4.76 -1.46
CA GLY A 91 -3.05 -5.53 -0.49
C GLY A 91 -2.27 -6.72 0.09
N VAL A 92 -2.82 -7.31 1.15
CA VAL A 92 -2.35 -8.56 1.74
C VAL A 92 -3.29 -9.70 1.33
N MET A 93 -2.73 -10.89 1.07
CA MET A 93 -3.51 -12.12 0.78
C MET A 93 -4.65 -11.91 -0.24
N GLY A 94 -5.86 -12.38 0.03
CA GLY A 94 -7.09 -12.01 -0.67
C GLY A 94 -7.74 -10.74 -0.10
N LEU A 95 -8.67 -10.15 -0.86
CA LEU A 95 -9.33 -8.88 -0.50
C LEU A 95 -9.91 -8.87 0.93
N TYR A 96 -10.57 -9.95 1.34
CA TYR A 96 -11.21 -10.09 2.65
C TYR A 96 -10.41 -10.98 3.61
N ASP A 97 -9.23 -11.46 3.19
CA ASP A 97 -8.38 -12.28 4.05
C ASP A 97 -7.70 -11.35 5.06
N GLY A 98 -8.01 -11.56 6.33
CA GLY A 98 -7.50 -10.79 7.45
C GLY A 98 -7.21 -11.68 8.66
N TYR A 99 -7.15 -11.08 9.85
CA TYR A 99 -6.93 -11.83 11.07
C TYR A 99 -8.26 -12.36 11.63
N GLY A 100 -8.33 -13.67 11.87
CA GLY A 100 -9.54 -14.31 12.41
C GLY A 100 -10.64 -14.50 11.37
N VAL A 101 -11.90 -14.33 11.78
CA VAL A 101 -13.08 -14.61 10.95
C VAL A 101 -13.83 -13.35 10.49
N ASP A 102 -13.47 -12.18 11.02
CA ASP A 102 -14.07 -10.91 10.62
C ASP A 102 -13.41 -10.42 9.32
N PRO A 103 -14.14 -10.32 8.20
CA PRO A 103 -13.59 -9.86 6.93
C PRO A 103 -13.12 -8.40 6.95
N ASN A 104 -13.46 -7.63 7.99
CA ASN A 104 -13.04 -6.25 8.19
C ASN A 104 -11.90 -6.11 9.21
N TYR A 105 -11.34 -7.21 9.71
CA TYR A 105 -10.25 -7.14 10.66
C TYR A 105 -8.90 -7.49 10.02
N CYS A 106 -8.03 -6.49 9.90
CA CYS A 106 -6.68 -6.63 9.32
C CYS A 106 -6.66 -7.17 7.89
N SER A 107 -7.71 -6.91 7.10
CA SER A 107 -7.80 -7.28 5.69
C SER A 107 -7.50 -6.11 4.76
N THR A 108 -7.29 -6.41 3.48
CA THR A 108 -7.15 -5.36 2.45
C THR A 108 -8.43 -4.51 2.33
N ALA A 109 -9.60 -5.13 2.45
CA ALA A 109 -10.89 -4.45 2.37
C ALA A 109 -11.08 -3.44 3.51
N ALA A 110 -10.64 -3.77 4.73
CA ALA A 110 -10.76 -2.88 5.89
C ALA A 110 -9.90 -1.60 5.79
N MET A 111 -8.86 -1.63 4.95
CA MET A 111 -7.96 -0.50 4.73
C MET A 111 -8.48 0.48 3.68
N ALA A 112 -9.39 0.05 2.81
CA ALA A 112 -9.92 0.82 1.69
C ALA A 112 -11.05 1.77 2.13
#